data_AF-A0A4Y9ZWL6-F1
#
_entry.id   AF-A0A4Y9ZWL6-F1
#
_cell.length_a   1.000
_cell.length_b   1.000
_cell.length_c   1.000
_cell.angle_alpha   90.00
_cell.angle_beta   90.00
_cell.angle_gamma   90.00
#
_symmetry.space_group_name_H-M   'P 1'
#
loop_
_entity.id
_entity.type
_entity.pdbx_description
1 polymer ?
#
loop_
_entity_poly.entity_id
_entity_poly.type
_entity_poly.pdbx_seq_one_letter_code
_entity_poly.pdbx_strand_id
1 'polypeptide(L)' 'MFDLFDTVEKIHRAGIVHWDMEARNVLWDGKHFVIVDFDSAEVLPEGKPVSKSENVQDLAEIWENFIFNRW' A
#
# COMPACT_ATOMS: atom_id res chain seq x y z
N MET A 1 8.50 -4.96 -9.46
CA MET A 1 7.38 -5.77 -8.94
C MET A 1 7.61 -6.16 -7.49
N PHE A 2 8.75 -6.79 -7.14
CA PHE A 2 9.11 -6.99 -5.72
C PHE A 2 9.20 -5.66 -4.94
N ASP A 3 9.79 -4.63 -5.56
CA ASP A 3 9.92 -3.29 -4.95
C ASP A 3 8.59 -2.64 -4.52
N LEU A 4 7.47 -2.94 -5.20
CA LEU A 4 6.15 -2.44 -4.78
C LEU A 4 5.71 -3.09 -3.47
N PHE A 5 5.78 -4.42 -3.39
CA PHE A 5 5.43 -5.16 -2.18
C PHE A 5 6.36 -4.82 -1.00
N ASP A 6 7.65 -4.60 -1.27
CA ASP A 6 8.60 -4.14 -0.26
C ASP A 6 8.23 -2.73 0.26
N THR A 7 7.67 -1.87 -0.59
CA THR A 7 7.21 -0.53 -0.21
C THR A 7 5.95 -0.59 0.63
N VAL A 8 5.02 -1.49 0.30
CA VAL A 8 3.82 -1.77 1.11
C VAL A 8 4.20 -2.33 2.47
N GLU A 9 5.12 -3.29 2.51
CA GLU A 9 5.62 -3.85 3.77
C GLU A 9 6.21 -2.76 4.67
N LYS A 10 6.95 -1.80 4.10
CA LYS A 10 7.53 -0.68 4.87
C LYS A 10 6.47 0.19 5.53
N ILE A 11 5.39 0.56 4.82
CA ILE A 11 4.33 1.38 5.41
C ILE A 11 3.55 0.59 6.47
N HIS A 12 3.30 -0.71 6.24
CA HIS A 12 2.64 -1.57 7.24
C HIS A 12 3.49 -1.77 8.49
N ARG A 13 4.81 -1.93 8.35
CA ARG A 13 5.75 -2.01 9.48
C ARG A 13 5.86 -0.69 10.25
N ALA A 14 5.59 0.44 9.61
CA ALA A 14 5.47 1.74 10.26
C ALA A 14 4.10 1.93 10.94
N GLY A 15 3.20 0.95 10.87
CA GLY A 15 1.86 1.02 11.46
C GLY A 15 0.88 1.85 10.63
N ILE A 16 1.13 2.02 9.33
CA ILE A 16 0.26 2.77 8.42
C ILE A 16 -0.50 1.77 7.56
N VAL A 17 -1.82 1.89 7.50
CA VAL A 17 -2.69 1.19 6.53
C VAL A 17 -3.21 2.24 5.55
N HIS A 18 -3.12 1.99 4.24
CA HIS A 18 -3.39 3.04 3.25
C HIS A 18 -4.88 3.18 2.91
N TRP A 19 -5.61 2.05 2.77
CA TRP A 19 -7.04 1.97 2.46
C TRP A 19 -7.50 2.51 1.09
N ASP A 20 -6.56 2.94 0.24
CA ASP A 20 -6.84 3.43 -1.12
C ASP A 20 -5.65 3.13 -2.05
N MET A 21 -5.27 1.86 -2.14
CA MET A 21 -4.13 1.40 -2.93
C MET A 21 -4.48 1.23 -4.41
N GLU A 22 -5.02 2.28 -5.01
CA GLU A 22 -5.32 2.35 -6.43
C GLU A 22 -4.08 2.70 -7.26
N ALA A 23 -4.06 2.30 -8.54
CA ALA A 23 -2.87 2.48 -9.38
C ALA A 23 -2.46 3.95 -9.59
N ARG A 24 -3.42 4.88 -9.48
CA ARG A 24 -3.16 6.33 -9.52
C ARG A 24 -2.39 6.85 -8.30
N ASN A 25 -2.43 6.14 -7.17
CA ASN A 25 -1.80 6.52 -5.90
C ASN A 25 -0.41 5.89 -5.73
N VAL A 26 0.13 5.30 -6.80
CA VAL A 26 1.44 4.68 -6.81
C VAL A 26 2.23 5.21 -8.00
N LEU A 27 3.29 5.95 -7.71
CA LEU A 27 4.18 6.56 -8.70
C LEU A 27 5.40 5.66 -8.96
N TRP A 28 6.07 5.89 -10.10
CA TRP A 28 7.34 5.23 -10.45
C TRP A 28 8.36 6.29 -10.87
N ASP A 29 9.50 6.35 -10.19
CA ASP A 29 10.56 7.34 -10.46
C ASP A 29 11.62 6.87 -11.48
N GLY A 30 11.41 5.69 -12.09
CA GLY A 30 12.41 5.02 -12.93
C GLY A 30 13.20 3.92 -12.22
N LYS A 31 13.12 3.87 -10.88
CA LYS A 31 13.88 2.93 -10.04
C LYS A 31 13.08 2.37 -8.86
N HIS A 32 12.19 3.15 -8.26
CA HIS A 32 11.41 2.82 -7.08
C HIS A 32 9.94 3.18 -7.24
N PHE A 33 9.08 2.35 -6.66
CA PHE A 33 7.68 2.67 -6.44
C PHE A 33 7.54 3.61 -5.25
N VAL A 34 6.67 4.61 -5.38
CA VAL A 34 6.37 5.57 -4.32
C VAL A 34 4.87 5.57 -4.09
N ILE A 35 4.45 5.25 -2.87
CA ILE A 35 3.05 5.35 -2.44
C ILE A 35 2.77 6.80 -2.07
N VAL A 36 1.70 7.37 -2.59
CA VAL A 36 1.25 8.76 -2.36
C VAL A 36 -0.23 8.79 -2.01
N ASP A 37 -0.72 9.95 -1.60
CA ASP A 37 -2.14 10.18 -1.24
C ASP A 37 -2.62 9.40 -0.01
N PHE A 38 -2.16 9.83 1.16
CA PHE A 38 -2.49 9.21 2.45
C PHE A 38 -3.77 9.77 3.08
N ASP A 39 -4.66 10.42 2.33
CA ASP A 39 -5.86 11.06 2.88
C ASP A 39 -6.84 10.03 3.48
N SER A 40 -6.86 8.80 2.94
CA SER A 40 -7.64 7.67 3.46
C SER A 40 -6.89 6.84 4.50
N ALA A 41 -5.61 7.14 4.76
CA ALA A 41 -4.76 6.27 5.54
C ALA A 41 -5.09 6.32 7.04
N GLU A 42 -4.91 5.17 7.70
CA GLU A 42 -4.99 5.03 9.15
C GLU A 42 -3.59 4.84 9.73
N VAL A 43 -3.25 5.64 10.74
CA VAL A 43 -2.05 5.44 11.56
C VAL A 43 -2.46 4.69 12.82
N LEU A 44 -1.97 3.46 12.94
CA LEU A 44 -2.20 2.61 14.10
C LEU A 44 -1.43 3.15 15.32
N PRO A 45 -1.94 2.92 16.55
CA PRO A 45 -1.20 3.21 17.78
C PRO A 45 0.19 2.55 17.78
N GLU A 46 1.17 3.22 18.38
CA GLU A 46 2.55 2.72 18.45
C GLU A 46 2.60 1.28 19.00
N GLY A 47 3.31 0.41 18.29
CA GLY A 47 3.45 -1.00 18.65
C GLY A 47 2.23 -1.88 18.31
N LYS A 48 1.11 -1.33 17.84
CA LYS A 48 0.01 -2.13 17.27
C LYS A 48 0.42 -2.60 15.87
N PRO A 49 0.52 -3.92 15.62
CA PRO A 49 0.79 -4.42 14.29
C PRO A 49 -0.44 -4.23 13.40
N VAL A 50 -0.20 -4.00 12.10
CA VAL A 50 -1.24 -4.12 11.07
C VAL A 50 -1.77 -5.56 11.10
N SER A 51 -3.08 -5.70 11.24
CA SER A 51 -3.76 -6.98 11.24
C SER A 51 -3.71 -7.63 9.86
N LYS A 52 -3.93 -8.95 9.82
CA LYS A 52 -4.01 -9.66 8.54
C LYS A 52 -5.12 -9.11 7.64
N SER A 53 -6.26 -8.71 8.21
CA SER A 53 -7.37 -8.16 7.42
C SER A 53 -7.02 -6.81 6.80
N GLU A 54 -6.40 -5.91 7.57
CA GLU A 54 -5.95 -4.59 7.08
C GLU A 54 -4.87 -4.76 6.00
N ASN A 55 -3.90 -5.67 6.21
CA ASN A 55 -2.85 -5.97 5.24
C ASN A 55 -3.42 -6.57 3.92
N VAL A 56 -4.40 -7.48 4.03
CA VAL A 56 -5.02 -8.11 2.87
C VAL A 56 -5.77 -7.10 2.01
N GLN A 57 -6.38 -6.06 2.60
CA GLN A 57 -7.10 -5.06 1.83
C GLN A 57 -6.16 -4.28 0.91
N ASP A 58 -5.10 -3.66 1.45
CA ASP A 58 -4.10 -2.91 0.67
C ASP A 58 -3.48 -3.80 -0.43
N LEU A 59 -3.16 -5.06 -0.11
CA LEU A 59 -2.58 -5.99 -1.09
C LEU A 59 -3.57 -6.42 -2.18
N ALA A 60 -4.85 -6.60 -1.84
CA ALA A 60 -5.89 -6.96 -2.79
C ALA A 60 -6.14 -5.82 -3.78
N GLU A 61 -6.20 -4.58 -3.31
CA GLU A 61 -6.36 -3.39 -4.15
C GLU A 61 -5.19 -3.23 -5.12
N ILE A 62 -3.94 -3.40 -4.65
CA ILE A 62 -2.77 -3.42 -5.56
C ILE A 62 -2.93 -4.51 -6.60
N TRP A 63 -3.30 -5.72 -6.18
CA TRP A 63 -3.42 -6.86 -7.07
C TRP A 63 -4.50 -6.61 -8.15
N GLU A 64 -5.65 -6.08 -7.76
CA GLU A 64 -6.75 -5.80 -8.69
C GLU A 64 -6.41 -4.69 -9.68
N ASN A 65 -5.82 -3.60 -9.21
CA ASN A 65 -5.58 -2.40 -10.01
C ASN A 65 -4.33 -2.52 -10.90
N PHE A 66 -3.22 -3.02 -10.36
CA PHE A 66 -1.95 -3.10 -11.11
C PHE A 66 -1.83 -4.32 -12.01
N ILE A 67 -2.41 -5.47 -11.62
CA ILE A 67 -2.19 -6.73 -12.36
C ILE A 67 -3.22 -6.89 -13.46
N PHE A 68 -4.47 -6.49 -13.19
CA PHE A 68 -5.56 -6.67 -14.14
C PHE A 68 -5.89 -5.42 -14.95
N ASN A 69 -5.12 -4.34 -14.81
CA ASN A 69 -5.32 -3.05 -15.51
C ASN A 69 -6.77 -2.55 -15.41
N ARG A 70 -7.36 -2.69 -14.22
CA ARG A 70 -8.62 -2.06 -13.88
C ARG A 70 -8.27 -0.66 -13.37
N TRP A 71 -8.60 0.35 -14.16
CA TRP A 71 -8.45 1.77 -13.82
C TRP A 71 -9.83 2.41 -13.80
#